data_AF-A0A8H5ZKN8-F1
#
_entry.id   AF-A0A8H5ZKN8-F1
#
_cell.length_a   1.000
_cell.length_b   1.000
_cell.length_c   1.000
_cell.angle_alpha   90.00
_cell.angle_beta   90.00
_cell.angle_gamma   90.00
#
_symmetry.space_group_name_H-M   'P 1'
#
loop_
_entity.id
_entity.type
_entity.pdbx_description
1 polymer ?
#
loop_
_entity_poly.entity_id
_entity_poly.type
_entity_poly.pdbx_seq_one_letter_code
_entity_poly.pdbx_strand_id
1 'polypeptide(L)'
;MAPYTDIYTRTLVIALKSPPIGKNTSQVAALTSVNPRTVDRIYSRAIAAGFEPNELPIKILPHHVQDAPKTGRPTKQAEEVKEQIFQQIWTREELC
;
A
#
# COMPACT_ATOMS: atom_id res chain seq x y z
N MET A 1 5.55 12.57 8.86
CA MET A 1 4.87 11.76 7.82
C MET A 1 5.23 12.37 6.47
N ALA A 2 6.02 11.69 5.62
CA ALA A 2 6.31 12.23 4.29
C ALA A 2 4.99 12.31 3.50
N PRO A 3 4.68 13.45 2.87
CA PRO A 3 3.38 13.69 2.25
C PRO A 3 3.17 12.63 1.18
N TYR A 4 1.92 12.22 1.03
CA TYR A 4 1.47 11.25 0.05
C TYR A 4 2.01 11.66 -1.34
N THR A 5 3.11 11.03 -1.75
CA THR A 5 3.60 11.13 -3.13
C THR A 5 2.46 10.65 -4.00
N ASP A 6 1.95 11.53 -4.86
CA ASP A 6 0.81 11.24 -5.72
C ASP A 6 1.17 10.10 -6.69
N ILE A 7 0.14 9.49 -7.29
CA ILE A 7 0.30 8.35 -8.18
C ILE A 7 1.22 8.67 -9.38
N TYR A 8 1.24 9.90 -9.89
CA TYR A 8 2.06 10.29 -11.04
C TYR A 8 3.53 10.42 -10.63
N THR A 9 3.81 11.01 -9.47
CA THR A 9 5.19 11.07 -8.96
C THR A 9 5.74 9.67 -8.67
N ARG A 10 4.92 8.74 -8.16
CA ARG A 10 5.34 7.34 -8.00
C ARG A 10 5.63 6.67 -9.34
N THR A 11 4.76 6.86 -10.33
CA THR A 11 4.98 6.35 -11.71
C THR A 11 6.29 6.90 -12.28
N LEU A 12 6.54 8.20 -12.14
CA LEU A 12 7.76 8.84 -12.61
C LEU A 12 9.00 8.25 -11.92
N VAL A 13 8.96 8.05 -10.60
CA VAL A 13 10.03 7.39 -9.84
C VAL A 13 10.33 6.00 -10.38
N ILE A 14 9.31 5.17 -10.61
CA ILE A 14 9.47 3.80 -11.13
C ILE A 14 10.08 3.83 -12.52
N ALA A 15 9.54 4.66 -13.42
CA ALA A 15 10.06 4.81 -14.78
C ALA A 15 11.53 5.23 -14.78
N LEU A 16 11.87 6.31 -14.07
CA LEU A 16 13.24 6.84 -14.03
C LEU A 16 14.26 5.83 -13.48
N LYS A 17 13.83 5.01 -12.53
CA LYS A 17 14.69 4.01 -11.88
C LYS A 17 14.75 2.67 -12.63
N SER A 18 13.84 2.45 -13.57
CA SER A 18 13.82 1.23 -14.38
C SER A 18 15.13 1.11 -15.19
N PRO A 19 15.71 -0.09 -15.34
CA PRO A 19 16.99 -0.33 -16.02
C PRO A 19 17.16 0.36 -17.38
N PRO A 20 16.13 0.45 -18.25
CA PRO A 20 16.28 1.13 -19.54
C PRO A 20 16.61 2.62 -19.42
N ILE A 21 16.23 3.28 -18.32
CA ILE A 21 16.57 4.68 -18.01
C ILE A 21 17.75 4.75 -17.03
N GLY A 22 17.79 3.85 -16.05
CA GLY A 22 18.96 3.58 -15.22
C GLY A 22 19.38 4.68 -14.26
N LYS A 23 18.49 5.61 -13.87
CA LYS A 23 18.87 6.66 -12.90
C LYS A 23 19.03 6.08 -11.50
N ASN A 24 20.07 6.53 -10.81
CA ASN A 24 20.28 6.17 -9.41
C ASN A 24 19.34 6.95 -8.47
N THR A 25 19.19 6.48 -7.23
CA THR A 25 18.27 7.06 -6.24
C THR A 25 18.52 8.56 -6.01
N SER A 26 19.78 9.00 -5.95
CA SER A 26 20.12 10.40 -5.72
C SER A 26 19.70 11.29 -6.90
N GLN A 27 19.89 10.82 -8.13
CA GLN A 27 19.45 11.51 -9.35
C GLN A 27 17.92 11.59 -9.40
N VAL A 28 17.22 10.51 -9.10
CA VAL A 28 15.75 10.50 -9.05
C VAL A 28 15.23 11.44 -7.96
N ALA A 29 15.85 11.45 -6.78
CA ALA A 29 15.51 12.36 -5.70
C ALA A 29 15.69 13.83 -6.10
N ALA A 30 16.78 14.16 -6.80
CA ALA A 30 17.01 15.51 -7.31
C ALA A 30 15.98 15.94 -8.36
N LEU A 31 15.53 15.03 -9.23
CA LEU A 31 14.54 15.32 -10.27
C LEU A 31 13.10 15.43 -9.76
N THR A 32 12.77 14.67 -8.73
CA THR A 32 11.38 14.53 -8.24
C THR A 32 11.14 15.26 -6.92
N SER A 33 12.19 15.81 -6.30
CA SER A 33 12.17 16.36 -4.93
C SER A 33 11.67 15.35 -3.87
N VAL A 34 11.66 14.06 -4.19
CA VAL A 34 11.28 12.98 -3.28
C VAL A 34 12.50 12.56 -2.46
N ASN A 35 12.32 12.39 -1.16
CA ASN A 35 13.40 11.90 -0.29
C ASN A 35 13.98 10.56 -0.83
N PRO A 36 15.32 10.38 -0.87
CA PRO A 36 15.94 9.15 -1.36
C PRO A 36 15.37 7.86 -0.76
N ARG A 37 15.08 7.84 0.55
CA ARG A 37 14.46 6.68 1.22
C ARG A 37 13.06 6.39 0.69
N THR A 38 12.31 7.43 0.34
CA THR A 38 10.98 7.30 -0.27
C THR A 38 11.08 6.80 -1.70
N VAL A 39 12.08 7.23 -2.47
CA VAL A 39 12.36 6.71 -3.83
C VAL A 39 12.60 5.20 -3.78
N ASP A 40 13.49 4.74 -2.89
CA ASP A 40 13.77 3.31 -2.72
C ASP A 40 12.52 2.53 -2.31
N ARG A 41 11.75 3.08 -1.37
CA ARG A 41 10.50 2.47 -0.89
C ARG A 41 9.42 2.37 -1.98
N ILE A 42 9.29 3.38 -2.84
CA ILE A 42 8.34 3.34 -3.98
C ILE A 42 8.75 2.22 -4.93
N TYR A 43 10.04 2.17 -5.28
CA TYR A 43 10.54 1.19 -6.24
C TYR A 43 10.42 -0.25 -5.72
N SER A 44 10.77 -0.50 -4.45
CA SER A 44 10.64 -1.83 -3.85
C SER A 44 9.19 -2.28 -3.73
N ARG A 45 8.26 -1.36 -3.44
CA ARG A 45 6.82 -1.66 -3.42
C ARG A 45 6.28 -2.00 -4.81
N ALA A 46 6.73 -1.31 -5.85
CA ALA A 46 6.34 -1.64 -7.22
C ALA A 46 6.77 -3.06 -7.58
N ILE A 47 8.02 -3.44 -7.27
CA ILE A 47 8.52 -4.81 -7.49
C ILE A 47 7.68 -5.82 -6.69
N ALA A 48 7.39 -5.54 -5.42
CA ALA A 48 6.54 -6.40 -4.58
C ALA A 48 5.10 -6.53 -5.12
N ALA A 49 4.64 -5.55 -5.90
CA ALA A 49 3.33 -5.56 -6.56
C ALA A 49 3.35 -6.23 -7.95
N GLY A 50 4.48 -6.84 -8.36
CA GLY A 50 4.60 -7.55 -9.63
C GLY A 50 5.19 -6.73 -10.79
N PHE A 51 5.78 -5.56 -10.52
CA PHE A 51 6.48 -4.81 -11.55
C PHE A 51 7.79 -5.52 -11.95
N GLU A 52 7.90 -5.90 -13.22
CA GLU A 52 9.10 -6.52 -13.80
C GLU A 52 10.00 -5.46 -14.48
N PRO A 53 11.14 -5.06 -13.87
CA PRO A 53 11.96 -3.96 -14.37
C PRO A 53 12.79 -4.31 -15.62
N ASN A 54 13.02 -5.59 -15.87
CA ASN A 54 13.85 -6.06 -16.98
C ASN A 54 13.04 -6.34 -18.25
N GLU A 55 11.71 -6.29 -18.18
CA GLU A 55 10.85 -6.48 -19.35
C GLU A 55 10.73 -5.19 -20.17
N LEU A 56 10.77 -5.36 -21.49
CA LEU A 56 10.47 -4.30 -22.45
C LEU A 56 9.18 -4.65 -23.20
N PRO A 57 8.27 -3.67 -23.44
CA PRO A 57 8.33 -2.29 -22.97
C PRO A 57 8.09 -2.16 -21.46
N ILE A 58 8.54 -1.06 -20.84
CA ILE A 58 8.26 -0.77 -19.43
C ILE A 58 6.74 -0.68 -19.23
N LYS A 59 6.17 -1.58 -18.43
CA LYS A 59 4.73 -1.63 -18.12
C LYS A 59 4.48 -1.25 -16.67
N ILE A 60 3.97 -0.04 -16.43
CA ILE A 60 3.56 0.41 -15.10
C ILE A 60 2.04 0.40 -15.05
N LEU A 61 1.48 -0.50 -14.24
CA LEU A 61 0.03 -0.67 -14.07
C LEU A 61 -0.45 0.07 -12.81
N PRO A 62 -1.75 0.41 -12.70
CA PRO A 62 -2.28 1.14 -11.55
C PRO A 62 -1.96 0.49 -10.19
N HIS A 63 -2.00 -0.84 -10.10
CA HIS A 63 -1.70 -1.57 -8.86
C HIS A 63 -0.22 -1.50 -8.43
N HIS A 64 0.71 -1.11 -9.31
CA HIS A 64 2.11 -0.88 -8.91
C HIS A 64 2.30 0.42 -8.12
N VAL A 65 1.38 1.38 -8.25
CA VAL A 65 1.52 2.73 -7.68
C VAL A 65 0.44 3.07 -6.65
N GLN A 66 -0.72 2.41 -6.74
CA GLN A 66 -1.82 2.57 -5.79
C GLN A 66 -1.47 1.91 -4.45
N ASP A 67 -1.81 2.59 -3.36
CA ASP A 67 -1.73 1.97 -2.04
C ASP A 67 -2.83 0.91 -1.92
N ALA A 68 -2.52 -0.22 -1.27
CA ALA A 68 -3.53 -1.21 -0.93
C ALA A 68 -4.66 -0.56 -0.12
N PRO A 69 -5.91 -1.03 -0.26
CA PRO A 69 -7.01 -0.58 0.59
C PRO A 69 -6.55 -0.66 2.04
N LYS A 70 -6.67 0.46 2.77
CA LYS A 70 -6.39 0.46 4.21
C LYS A 70 -7.45 -0.45 4.83
N THR A 71 -7.10 -1.69 5.11
CA THR A 71 -7.86 -2.49 6.07
C THR A 71 -7.80 -1.69 7.36
N GLY A 72 -8.89 -1.01 7.69
CA GLY A 72 -9.00 -0.30 8.97
C GLY A 72 -8.72 -1.26 10.12
N ARG A 73 -8.66 -0.72 11.34
CA ARG A 73 -8.67 -1.59 12.53
C ARG A 73 -9.88 -2.53 12.39
N PRO A 74 -9.72 -3.86 12.44
CA PRO A 74 -10.86 -4.76 12.51
C PRO A 74 -11.73 -4.31 13.68
N THR A 75 -12.94 -3.85 13.40
CA THR A 75 -13.88 -3.45 14.44
C THR A 75 -14.22 -4.72 15.20
N LYS A 76 -13.81 -4.82 16.47
CA LYS A 76 -14.23 -5.92 17.34
C LYS A 76 -15.75 -5.85 17.48
N GLN A 77 -16.45 -6.73 16.75
CA GLN A 77 -17.74 -7.37 17.07
C GLN A 77 -18.45 -7.68 15.74
N ALA A 78 -18.26 -8.92 15.25
CA ALA A 78 -19.27 -9.53 14.39
C ALA A 78 -20.59 -9.53 15.17
N GLU A 79 -21.69 -9.11 14.56
CA GLU A 79 -23.03 -9.11 15.19
C GLU A 79 -23.38 -10.45 15.84
N GLU A 80 -22.86 -11.54 15.29
CA GLU A 80 -22.99 -12.91 15.80
C GLU A 80 -22.49 -13.09 17.25
N VAL A 81 -21.43 -12.36 17.65
CA VAL A 81 -20.92 -12.40 19.05
C VAL A 81 -21.83 -11.61 19.99
N LYS A 82 -22.52 -10.56 19.50
CA LYS A 82 -23.46 -9.80 20.32
C LYS A 82 -24.72 -10.62 20.61
N GLU A 83 -25.27 -11.28 19.60
CA GLU A 83 -26.48 -12.12 19.75
C GLU A 83 -26.26 -13.29 20.71
N GLN A 84 -25.10 -13.94 20.64
CA GLN A 84 -24.74 -15.01 21.59
C GLN A 84 -24.63 -14.50 23.04
N ILE A 85 -24.09 -13.29 23.25
CA ILE A 85 -24.00 -12.67 24.57
C ILE A 85 -25.40 -12.30 25.09
N PHE A 86 -26.27 -11.74 24.25
CA PHE A 86 -27.65 -11.40 24.63
C PHE A 86 -28.48 -12.63 25.01
N GLN A 87 -28.37 -13.72 24.25
CA GLN A 87 -29.06 -14.97 24.56
C GLN A 87 -28.60 -15.54 25.92
N GLN A 88 -27.30 -15.58 26.19
CA GLN A 88 -26.77 -16.08 27.45
C GLN A 88 -27.19 -15.26 28.67
N ILE A 89 -27.34 -13.95 28.55
CA ILE A 89 -27.81 -13.09 29.64
C ILE A 89 -29.28 -13.36 29.93
N TRP A 90 -30.10 -13.46 28.88
CA TRP A 90 -31.53 -13.70 29.00
C TRP A 90 -31.86 -15.06 29.63
N THR A 91 -31.16 -16.14 29.23
CA THR A 91 -31.33 -17.47 29.82
C THR A 91 -30.91 -17.54 31.30
N ARG A 92 -30.07 -16.60 31.76
CA ARG A 92 -29.54 -16.60 33.13
C ARG A 92 -30.43 -15.85 34.12
N GLU A 93 -31.28 -14.95 33.65
CA GLU A 93 -32.26 -14.23 34.49
C GLU A 93 -33.53 -15.05 34.76
N GLU A 94 -33.91 -15.99 33.87
CA GLU A 94 -35.08 -16.86 34.06
C GLU A 94 -34.87 -18.03 35.05
N LEU A 95 -33.64 -18.22 35.54
CA LEU A 95 -33.25 -19.31 36.45
C LEU A 95 -33.04 -18.85 37.91
N CYS A 96 -33.43 -17.62 38.26
CA CYS A 96 -33.36 -17.06 39.62
C CYS A 96 -34.75 -16.81 40.19
#